data_AF-A0A524PNG8-F1
#
_entry.id   AF-A0A524PNG8-F1
#
_cell.length_a   1.000
_cell.length_b   1.000
_cell.length_c   1.000
_cell.angle_alpha   90.00
_cell.angle_beta   90.00
_cell.angle_gamma   90.00
#
_symmetry.space_group_name_H-M   'P 1'
#
loop_
_entity.id
_entity.type
_entity.pdbx_description
1 polymer ?
#
loop_
_entity_poly.entity_id
_entity_poly.type
_entity_poly.pdbx_seq_one_letter_code
_entity_poly.pdbx_strand_id
1 'polypeptide(L)'
;MADDSLLREGIEAVRGGDRTRGRALLSKVVLENPDSEAAWWYLGLSVDDNQQRLYCFKKVLAINPNHSGARSRMGLSPGTGKSGRGRSTRQTLILVLLGIFTLLFVIGGGAYVFLDSLGYMDGSLSEVIAGLLQGAAPSATPVSTLPVQGQAPSPASTSASLSSIPTWTPTPSPTPRVATPTPTLTETPTPENPTEQPPTPSAFPSSETALIMDINNGTGPLTLFPGDFKAFRFQPSDSFSLKVVATLFFHMLNPEQPTPLTIELYIWNASEGNWNVFGARWGDSSIPQPSIFVTNDGVVIAALRNWGTNPVEITNLGFTYSGLTEDGADIYYGLNREIIRHSTEQAATQTPIFED
;
A
#
# COMPACT_ATOMS: atom_id res chain seq x y z
N MET A 1 43.77 -21.17 -9.24
CA MET A 1 43.48 -20.93 -10.67
C MET A 1 42.15 -21.51 -11.14
N ALA A 2 41.54 -22.51 -10.47
CA ALA A 2 40.22 -23.02 -10.85
C ALA A 2 39.05 -22.05 -10.55
N ASP A 3 39.11 -21.33 -9.42
CA ASP A 3 38.08 -20.37 -8.98
C ASP A 3 37.89 -19.19 -9.97
N ASP A 4 38.99 -18.60 -10.46
CA ASP A 4 38.95 -17.51 -11.46
C ASP A 4 38.30 -17.93 -12.78
N SER A 5 38.47 -19.19 -13.20
CA SER A 5 37.84 -19.70 -14.42
C SER A 5 36.33 -19.88 -14.23
N LEU A 6 35.90 -20.42 -13.07
CA LEU A 6 34.49 -20.60 -12.73
C LEU A 6 33.78 -19.25 -12.57
N LEU A 7 34.43 -18.26 -11.95
CA LEU A 7 33.92 -16.90 -11.83
C LEU A 7 33.70 -16.28 -13.20
N ARG A 8 34.71 -16.35 -14.09
CA ARG A 8 34.60 -15.80 -15.46
C ARG A 8 33.45 -16.46 -16.24
N GLU A 9 33.36 -17.79 -16.21
CA GLU A 9 32.31 -18.54 -16.91
C GLU A 9 30.91 -18.22 -16.36
N GLY A 10 30.77 -18.09 -15.04
CA GLY A 10 29.52 -17.68 -14.39
C GLY A 10 29.09 -16.28 -14.80
N ILE A 11 30.02 -15.33 -14.86
CA ILE A 11 29.76 -13.96 -15.33
C ILE A 11 29.33 -13.94 -16.79
N GLU A 12 30.02 -14.69 -17.66
CA GLU A 12 29.67 -14.80 -19.08
C GLU A 12 28.28 -15.40 -19.27
N ALA A 13 27.90 -16.42 -18.50
CA ALA A 13 26.56 -17.01 -18.54
C ALA A 13 25.47 -16.00 -18.14
N VAL A 14 25.66 -15.26 -17.03
CA VAL A 14 24.70 -14.22 -16.61
C VAL A 14 24.57 -13.11 -17.66
N ARG A 15 25.69 -12.67 -18.25
CA ARG A 15 25.69 -11.65 -19.32
C ARG A 15 25.04 -12.15 -20.61
N GLY A 16 25.18 -13.44 -20.92
CA GLY A 16 24.51 -14.10 -22.05
C GLY A 16 23.02 -14.38 -21.82
N GLY A 17 22.48 -14.08 -20.64
CA GLY A 17 21.08 -14.30 -20.27
C GLY A 17 20.79 -15.68 -19.68
N ASP A 18 21.77 -16.57 -19.61
CA ASP A 18 21.66 -17.88 -18.97
C ASP A 18 21.82 -17.75 -17.44
N ARG A 19 20.74 -17.28 -16.80
CA ARG A 19 20.68 -17.07 -15.35
C ARG A 19 20.83 -18.37 -14.56
N THR A 20 20.32 -19.49 -15.08
CA THR A 20 20.35 -20.79 -14.40
C THR A 20 21.78 -21.32 -14.31
N ARG A 21 22.52 -21.33 -15.43
CA ARG A 21 23.93 -21.72 -15.46
C ARG A 21 24.79 -20.73 -14.69
N GLY A 22 24.54 -19.44 -14.85
CA GLY A 22 25.21 -18.37 -14.10
C GLY A 22 25.09 -18.57 -12.59
N ARG A 23 23.87 -18.81 -12.09
CA ARG A 23 23.60 -19.08 -10.68
C ARG A 23 24.36 -20.29 -10.17
N ALA A 24 24.34 -21.40 -10.92
CA ALA A 24 25.01 -22.64 -10.51
C ALA A 24 26.53 -22.48 -10.40
N LEU A 25 27.16 -21.79 -11.36
CA LEU A 25 28.61 -21.53 -11.37
C LEU A 25 28.99 -20.55 -10.25
N LEU A 26 28.28 -19.43 -10.15
CA LEU A 26 28.58 -18.38 -9.16
C LEU A 26 28.30 -18.84 -7.72
N SER A 27 27.35 -19.75 -7.51
CA SER A 27 27.11 -20.37 -6.19
C SER A 27 28.31 -21.20 -5.70
N LYS A 28 29.01 -21.88 -6.61
CA LYS A 28 30.24 -22.62 -6.27
C LYS A 28 31.37 -21.66 -5.92
N VAL A 29 31.52 -20.58 -6.70
CA VAL A 29 32.53 -19.54 -6.47
C VAL A 29 32.36 -18.89 -5.10
N VAL A 30 31.13 -18.52 -4.69
CA VAL A 30 30.92 -17.93 -3.35
C VAL A 30 31.07 -18.92 -2.20
N LEU A 31 30.96 -20.23 -2.47
CA LEU A 31 31.19 -21.28 -1.48
C LEU A 31 32.69 -21.50 -1.25
N GLU A 32 33.48 -21.44 -2.32
CA GLU A 32 34.95 -21.58 -2.27
C GLU A 32 35.63 -20.27 -1.84
N ASN A 33 35.10 -19.13 -2.27
CA ASN A 33 35.61 -17.79 -2.00
C ASN A 33 34.47 -16.84 -1.56
N PRO A 34 34.12 -16.84 -0.27
CA PRO A 34 33.04 -16.01 0.28
C PRO A 34 33.29 -14.51 0.22
N ASP A 35 34.52 -14.06 -0.05
CA ASP A 35 34.89 -12.64 -0.11
C ASP A 35 34.91 -12.09 -1.55
N SER A 36 34.48 -12.89 -2.52
CA SER A 36 34.40 -12.47 -3.93
C SER A 36 33.22 -11.52 -4.18
N GLU A 37 33.49 -10.21 -4.15
CA GLU A 37 32.54 -9.13 -4.47
C GLU A 37 31.81 -9.39 -5.80
N ALA A 38 32.58 -9.73 -6.84
CA ALA A 38 32.04 -9.97 -8.17
C ALA A 38 31.11 -11.19 -8.20
N ALA A 39 31.48 -12.28 -7.52
CA ALA A 39 30.65 -13.47 -7.48
C ALA A 39 29.30 -13.21 -6.82
N TRP A 40 29.29 -12.54 -5.66
CA TRP A 40 28.04 -12.15 -4.98
C TRP A 40 27.19 -11.19 -5.81
N TRP A 41 27.82 -10.24 -6.51
CA TRP A 41 27.12 -9.29 -7.36
C TRP A 41 26.40 -9.99 -8.51
N TYR A 42 27.11 -10.80 -9.30
CA TYR A 42 26.51 -11.50 -10.44
C TYR A 42 25.55 -12.61 -9.99
N LEU A 43 25.78 -13.23 -8.82
CA LEU A 43 24.83 -14.19 -8.25
C LEU A 43 23.50 -13.49 -7.94
N GLY A 44 23.54 -12.30 -7.32
CA GLY A 44 22.36 -11.48 -7.07
C GLY A 44 21.59 -11.08 -8.34
N LEU A 45 22.29 -10.90 -9.47
CA LEU A 45 21.65 -10.63 -10.76
C LEU A 45 21.03 -11.87 -11.42
N SER A 46 21.48 -13.07 -11.03
CA SER A 46 21.05 -14.35 -11.60
C SER A 46 19.90 -15.04 -10.84
N VAL A 47 19.68 -14.66 -9.58
CA VAL A 47 18.60 -15.21 -8.74
C VAL A 47 17.28 -14.50 -9.00
N ASP A 48 16.20 -15.28 -9.13
CA ASP A 48 14.85 -14.76 -9.39
C ASP A 48 14.14 -14.36 -8.09
N ASP A 49 14.37 -15.12 -7.02
CA ASP A 49 13.84 -14.83 -5.70
C ASP A 49 14.39 -13.53 -5.12
N ASN A 50 13.49 -12.68 -4.61
CA ASN A 50 13.84 -11.35 -4.15
C ASN A 50 14.62 -11.40 -2.82
N GLN A 51 14.36 -12.38 -1.95
CA GLN A 51 15.09 -12.53 -0.69
C GLN A 51 16.55 -12.94 -0.94
N GLN A 52 16.77 -13.94 -1.80
CA GLN A 52 18.11 -14.35 -2.23
C GLN A 52 18.87 -13.22 -2.93
N ARG A 53 18.18 -12.42 -3.75
CA ARG A 53 18.77 -11.25 -4.41
C ARG A 53 19.26 -10.22 -3.39
N LEU A 54 18.42 -9.86 -2.42
CA LEU A 54 18.76 -8.92 -1.35
C LEU A 54 19.90 -9.45 -0.48
N TYR A 55 19.90 -10.74 -0.16
CA TYR A 55 20.99 -11.39 0.57
C TYR A 55 22.33 -11.25 -0.18
N CYS A 56 22.35 -11.53 -1.48
CA CYS A 56 23.54 -11.37 -2.32
C CYS A 56 24.03 -9.92 -2.30
N PHE A 57 23.15 -8.93 -2.47
CA PHE A 57 23.55 -7.52 -2.43
C PHE A 57 24.01 -7.04 -1.05
N LYS A 58 23.45 -7.57 0.04
CA LYS A 58 23.97 -7.34 1.40
C LYS A 58 25.40 -7.87 1.55
N LYS A 59 25.71 -9.05 1.02
CA LYS A 59 27.07 -9.60 1.01
C LYS A 59 28.03 -8.73 0.19
N VAL A 60 27.62 -8.27 -0.99
CA VAL A 60 28.41 -7.31 -1.79
C VAL A 60 28.74 -6.06 -0.98
N LEU A 61 27.77 -5.49 -0.26
CA LEU A 61 27.99 -4.29 0.55
C LEU A 61 28.81 -4.53 1.81
N ALA A 62 28.79 -5.75 2.35
CA ALA A 62 29.67 -6.13 3.46
C ALA A 62 31.14 -6.19 3.02
N ILE A 63 31.40 -6.64 1.78
CA ILE A 63 32.73 -6.72 1.18
C ILE A 63 33.19 -5.34 0.69
N ASN A 64 32.34 -4.65 -0.09
CA ASN A 64 32.58 -3.32 -0.64
C ASN A 64 31.40 -2.38 -0.33
N PRO A 65 31.47 -1.62 0.79
CA PRO A 65 30.42 -0.68 1.19
C PRO A 65 30.12 0.43 0.17
N ASN A 66 31.06 0.68 -0.76
CA ASN A 66 30.98 1.70 -1.79
C ASN A 66 30.50 1.16 -3.15
N HIS A 67 30.11 -0.11 -3.23
CA HIS A 67 29.64 -0.71 -4.47
C HIS A 67 28.33 -0.02 -4.94
N SER A 68 28.45 0.86 -5.93
CA SER A 68 27.34 1.72 -6.42
C SER A 68 26.11 0.91 -6.86
N GLY A 69 26.31 -0.18 -7.62
CA GLY A 69 25.23 -1.06 -8.07
C GLY A 69 24.42 -1.69 -6.92
N ALA A 70 25.09 -2.33 -5.97
CA ALA A 70 24.43 -2.94 -4.81
C ALA A 70 23.73 -1.90 -3.92
N ARG A 71 24.36 -0.72 -3.72
CA ARG A 71 23.75 0.40 -3.01
C ARG A 71 22.45 0.86 -3.65
N SER A 72 22.44 1.08 -4.97
CA SER A 72 21.23 1.47 -5.69
C SER A 72 20.14 0.39 -5.62
N ARG A 73 20.50 -0.90 -5.71
CA ARG A 73 19.56 -2.02 -5.58
C ARG A 73 18.98 -2.15 -4.16
N MET A 74 19.70 -1.68 -3.15
CA MET A 74 19.27 -1.63 -1.75
C MET A 74 18.64 -0.29 -1.34
N GLY A 75 18.51 0.67 -2.26
CA GLY A 75 18.00 2.02 -1.96
C GLY A 75 18.98 2.90 -1.16
N LEU A 76 20.22 2.47 -0.97
CA LEU A 76 21.27 3.13 -0.19
C LEU A 76 22.06 4.12 -1.05
N SER A 77 21.41 5.10 -1.69
CA SER A 77 22.16 6.12 -2.43
C SER A 77 23.08 6.88 -1.46
N PRO A 78 24.39 7.05 -1.73
CA PRO A 78 25.21 7.94 -0.92
C PRO A 78 24.61 9.34 -1.02
N GLY A 79 24.44 9.98 0.14
CA GLY A 79 23.77 11.27 0.25
C GLY A 79 24.40 12.31 -0.67
N THR A 80 23.74 12.56 -1.79
CA THR A 80 23.66 13.89 -2.36
C THR A 80 22.20 14.29 -2.28
N GLY A 81 21.95 15.34 -1.49
CA GLY A 81 20.69 16.05 -1.56
C GLY A 81 20.35 16.35 -3.02
N LYS A 82 19.06 16.23 -3.34
CA LYS A 82 18.47 16.49 -4.67
C LYS A 82 18.88 15.50 -5.75
N SER A 83 18.13 14.40 -5.84
CA SER A 83 17.76 13.85 -7.14
C SER A 83 16.30 13.42 -7.12
N GLY A 84 15.43 14.42 -7.26
CA GLY A 84 14.15 14.19 -7.92
C GLY A 84 14.47 13.76 -9.35
N ARG A 85 14.36 12.47 -9.63
CA ARG A 85 14.23 11.94 -10.98
C ARG A 85 12.76 12.23 -11.35
N GLY A 86 12.44 13.29 -12.06
CA GLY A 86 13.01 13.65 -13.35
C GLY A 86 12.07 13.18 -14.45
N ARG A 87 10.80 13.62 -14.41
CA ARG A 87 9.92 13.66 -15.58
C ARG A 87 10.00 15.08 -16.15
N SER A 88 11.01 15.26 -17.00
CA SER A 88 11.12 16.27 -18.07
C SER A 88 10.50 17.65 -17.83
N THR A 89 11.21 18.53 -17.12
CA THR A 89 10.97 20.00 -17.08
C THR A 89 10.94 20.64 -18.47
N ARG A 90 11.45 19.97 -19.52
CA ARG A 90 11.27 20.39 -20.92
C ARG A 90 9.82 20.25 -21.42
N GLN A 91 9.06 19.25 -20.97
CA GLN A 91 7.67 19.07 -21.39
C GLN A 91 6.72 20.06 -20.70
N THR A 92 6.94 20.37 -19.42
CA THR A 92 6.12 21.38 -18.72
C THR A 92 6.40 22.78 -19.28
N LEU A 93 7.65 23.10 -19.62
CA LEU A 93 7.99 24.37 -20.27
C LEU A 93 7.40 24.46 -21.69
N ILE A 94 7.43 23.37 -22.47
CA ILE A 94 6.81 23.33 -23.80
C ILE A 94 5.29 23.49 -23.69
N LEU A 95 4.62 22.80 -22.75
CA LEU A 95 3.17 22.90 -22.58
C LEU A 95 2.74 24.28 -22.08
N VAL A 96 3.51 24.90 -21.18
CA VAL A 96 3.26 26.29 -20.73
C VAL A 96 3.48 27.28 -21.86
N LEU A 97 4.55 27.13 -22.67
CA LEU A 97 4.77 27.97 -23.84
C LEU A 97 3.70 27.77 -24.93
N LEU A 98 3.21 26.54 -25.15
CA LEU A 98 2.11 26.25 -26.07
C LEU A 98 0.79 26.85 -25.56
N GLY A 99 0.54 26.80 -24.25
CA GLY A 99 -0.59 27.45 -23.60
C GLY A 99 -0.54 28.97 -23.73
N ILE A 100 0.63 29.59 -23.51
CA ILE A 100 0.80 31.03 -23.68
C ILE A 100 0.67 31.44 -25.15
N PHE A 101 1.21 30.64 -26.08
CA PHE A 101 1.10 30.92 -27.52
C PHE A 101 -0.35 30.81 -28.02
N THR A 102 -1.09 29.78 -27.60
CA THR A 102 -2.52 29.65 -27.91
C THR A 102 -3.33 30.78 -27.30
N LEU A 103 -3.05 31.18 -26.05
CA LEU A 103 -3.69 32.31 -25.41
C LEU A 103 -3.41 33.63 -26.15
N LEU A 104 -2.16 33.87 -26.57
CA LEU A 104 -1.80 35.05 -27.37
C LEU A 104 -2.41 35.01 -28.78
N PHE A 105 -2.60 33.83 -29.37
CA PHE A 105 -3.27 33.67 -30.66
C PHE A 105 -4.78 33.92 -30.56
N VAL A 106 -5.41 33.54 -29.45
CA VAL A 106 -6.84 33.81 -29.20
C VAL A 106 -7.06 35.28 -28.84
N ILE A 107 -6.21 35.87 -28.00
CA ILE A 107 -6.30 37.29 -27.63
C ILE A 107 -5.92 38.18 -28.83
N GLY A 108 -4.85 37.83 -29.55
CA GLY A 108 -4.40 38.55 -30.74
C GLY A 108 -5.33 38.37 -31.94
N GLY A 109 -5.87 37.17 -32.16
CA GLY A 109 -6.89 36.89 -33.16
C GLY A 109 -8.22 37.57 -32.84
N GLY A 110 -8.62 37.59 -31.57
CA GLY A 110 -9.78 38.33 -31.09
C GLY A 110 -9.62 39.84 -31.26
N ALA A 111 -8.45 40.39 -30.92
CA ALA A 111 -8.11 41.78 -31.17
C ALA A 111 -8.10 42.08 -32.68
N TYR A 112 -7.56 41.19 -33.51
CA TYR A 112 -7.53 41.34 -34.96
C TYR A 112 -8.94 41.36 -35.56
N VAL A 113 -9.80 40.41 -35.19
CA VAL A 113 -11.22 40.38 -35.63
C VAL A 113 -11.99 41.59 -35.10
N PHE A 114 -11.66 42.09 -33.91
CA PHE A 114 -12.27 43.29 -33.34
C PHE A 114 -11.79 44.59 -34.03
N LEU A 115 -10.51 44.69 -34.37
CA LEU A 115 -9.92 45.80 -35.14
C LEU A 115 -10.39 45.82 -36.59
N ASP A 116 -10.60 44.64 -37.19
CA ASP A 116 -11.26 44.45 -38.49
C ASP A 116 -12.73 44.89 -38.44
N SER A 117 -13.47 44.49 -37.41
CA SER A 117 -14.87 44.88 -37.19
C SER A 117 -15.07 46.38 -36.87
N LEU A 118 -14.01 47.09 -36.46
CA LEU A 118 -13.99 48.54 -36.24
C LEU A 118 -13.53 49.34 -37.47
N GLY A 119 -13.27 48.68 -38.61
CA GLY A 119 -12.92 49.33 -39.87
C GLY A 119 -11.52 49.92 -39.93
N TYR A 120 -10.58 49.45 -39.08
CA TYR A 120 -9.24 50.02 -38.99
C TYR A 120 -8.22 49.42 -40.00
N MET A 121 -8.66 48.49 -40.86
CA MET A 121 -7.83 47.81 -41.87
C MET A 121 -8.46 47.84 -43.28
N ASP A 122 -9.24 48.88 -43.62
CA ASP A 122 -9.70 49.07 -45.00
C ASP A 122 -8.54 49.59 -45.89
N GLY A 123 -7.73 48.61 -46.31
CA GLY A 123 -6.67 48.74 -47.30
C GLY A 123 -6.83 47.63 -48.35
N SER A 124 -7.88 47.76 -49.16
CA SER A 124 -7.98 47.26 -50.54
C SER A 124 -7.71 45.76 -50.82
N LEU A 125 -8.77 44.93 -50.86
CA LEU A 125 -8.86 43.75 -51.74
C LEU A 125 -10.33 43.34 -52.08
N SER A 126 -11.31 44.22 -51.90
CA SER A 126 -12.74 43.89 -52.07
C SER A 126 -13.28 44.04 -53.50
N GLU A 127 -12.56 44.67 -54.43
CA GLU A 127 -13.07 44.86 -55.80
C GLU A 127 -13.00 43.63 -56.71
N VAL A 128 -12.30 42.54 -56.33
CA VAL A 128 -12.04 41.42 -57.26
C VAL A 128 -13.01 40.24 -57.09
N ILE A 129 -13.62 40.05 -55.92
CA ILE A 129 -14.37 38.80 -55.62
C ILE A 129 -15.89 38.99 -55.68
N ALA A 130 -16.39 40.23 -55.64
CA ALA A 130 -17.82 40.54 -55.77
C ALA A 130 -18.43 40.19 -57.14
N GLY A 131 -17.62 39.79 -58.12
CA GLY A 131 -18.07 39.48 -59.48
C GLY A 131 -18.44 38.01 -59.77
N LEU A 132 -18.18 37.05 -58.87
CA LEU A 132 -18.18 35.63 -59.28
C LEU A 132 -19.23 34.70 -58.68
N LEU A 133 -20.03 35.09 -57.68
CA LEU A 133 -20.99 34.15 -57.07
C LEU A 133 -22.34 34.79 -56.70
N GLN A 134 -23.02 35.37 -57.70
CA GLN A 134 -24.48 35.48 -57.68
C GLN A 134 -25.08 34.24 -58.35
N GLY A 135 -25.82 33.44 -57.59
CA GLY A 135 -26.64 32.38 -58.17
C GLY A 135 -27.35 31.50 -57.15
N ALA A 136 -28.67 31.68 -57.07
CA ALA A 136 -29.69 30.75 -56.59
C ALA A 136 -30.13 30.82 -55.10
N ALA A 137 -31.29 31.46 -54.93
CA ALA A 137 -32.32 31.23 -53.91
C ALA A 137 -32.98 29.82 -54.08
N PRO A 138 -33.97 29.35 -53.27
CA PRO A 138 -34.75 30.08 -52.26
C PRO A 138 -35.02 29.37 -50.91
N SER A 139 -35.57 30.19 -50.03
CA SER A 139 -36.09 29.96 -48.68
C SER A 139 -37.12 28.83 -48.55
N ALA A 140 -37.04 28.08 -47.46
CA ALA A 140 -38.13 27.22 -46.96
C ALA A 140 -38.76 27.85 -45.71
N THR A 141 -40.09 27.95 -45.72
CA THR A 141 -40.98 28.41 -44.65
C THR A 141 -41.16 27.37 -43.53
N PRO A 142 -41.64 27.78 -42.33
CA PRO A 142 -41.81 26.92 -41.14
C PRO A 142 -43.22 26.29 -41.04
N VAL A 143 -43.44 25.49 -39.98
CA VAL A 143 -44.72 25.13 -39.30
C VAL A 143 -45.09 23.63 -39.31
N SER A 144 -45.28 23.05 -38.11
CA SER A 144 -46.39 22.14 -37.71
C SER A 144 -46.29 21.88 -36.19
N THR A 145 -47.14 22.44 -35.32
CA THR A 145 -48.51 22.04 -34.91
C THR A 145 -48.63 20.69 -34.17
N LEU A 146 -49.03 20.79 -32.89
CA LEU A 146 -49.60 19.74 -32.02
C LEU A 146 -50.99 19.28 -32.52
N PRO A 147 -51.46 18.08 -32.09
CA PRO A 147 -52.56 17.99 -31.12
C PRO A 147 -52.31 16.88 -30.05
N VAL A 148 -52.57 17.07 -28.75
CA VAL A 148 -53.85 17.07 -27.97
C VAL A 148 -54.48 15.68 -27.72
N GLN A 149 -54.44 15.31 -26.42
CA GLN A 149 -55.38 14.55 -25.57
C GLN A 149 -55.68 13.06 -25.77
N GLY A 150 -55.57 12.35 -24.63
CA GLY A 150 -56.25 11.10 -24.31
C GLY A 150 -56.14 10.88 -22.79
N GLN A 151 -57.28 10.91 -22.10
CA GLN A 151 -57.43 11.16 -20.66
C GLN A 151 -57.79 9.85 -19.90
N ALA A 152 -57.13 9.62 -18.74
CA ALA A 152 -57.60 9.00 -17.46
C ALA A 152 -58.19 7.55 -17.45
N PRO A 153 -58.43 6.89 -16.28
CA PRO A 153 -58.12 7.21 -14.88
C PRO A 153 -57.44 6.08 -14.04
N SER A 154 -57.05 6.46 -12.81
CA SER A 154 -56.77 5.68 -11.57
C SER A 154 -57.82 4.56 -11.27
N PRO A 155 -57.64 3.59 -10.31
CA PRO A 155 -57.09 3.82 -8.96
C PRO A 155 -56.36 2.64 -8.26
N ALA A 156 -56.00 2.92 -7.00
CA ALA A 156 -55.97 2.02 -5.84
C ALA A 156 -54.61 1.49 -5.34
N SER A 157 -54.06 2.25 -4.40
CA SER A 157 -53.67 1.84 -3.05
C SER A 157 -53.64 0.34 -2.74
N THR A 158 -52.51 -0.15 -2.22
CA THR A 158 -52.52 -1.19 -1.19
C THR A 158 -51.39 -0.93 -0.21
N SER A 159 -51.72 -0.31 0.92
CA SER A 159 -50.97 -0.45 2.15
C SER A 159 -51.17 -1.88 2.66
N ALA A 160 -50.08 -2.58 2.98
CA ALA A 160 -50.13 -3.77 3.81
C ALA A 160 -49.44 -3.44 5.13
N SER A 161 -50.20 -3.55 6.22
CA SER A 161 -49.75 -3.36 7.60
C SER A 161 -50.03 -4.65 8.37
N LEU A 162 -49.07 -5.02 9.22
CA LEU A 162 -49.12 -5.90 10.40
C LEU A 162 -49.45 -7.39 10.18
N SER A 163 -48.53 -8.27 10.59
CA SER A 163 -48.58 -8.90 11.93
C SER A 163 -47.66 -10.13 12.06
N SER A 164 -47.20 -10.34 13.29
CA SER A 164 -46.70 -11.57 13.91
C SER A 164 -45.25 -12.04 13.64
N ILE A 165 -44.34 -11.64 14.53
CA ILE A 165 -43.23 -12.52 14.97
C ILE A 165 -43.15 -12.42 16.52
N PRO A 166 -43.14 -13.55 17.24
CA PRO A 166 -43.35 -13.57 18.70
C PRO A 166 -42.16 -13.02 19.49
N THR A 167 -42.49 -12.22 20.50
CA THR A 167 -41.62 -11.80 21.59
C THR A 167 -41.34 -13.01 22.50
N TRP A 168 -40.08 -13.46 22.55
CA TRP A 168 -39.64 -14.40 23.58
C TRP A 168 -39.34 -13.64 24.87
N THR A 169 -40.15 -13.87 25.89
CA THR A 169 -39.90 -13.44 27.27
C THR A 169 -39.25 -14.60 28.03
N PRO A 170 -38.02 -14.47 28.58
CA PRO A 170 -37.51 -15.49 29.47
C PRO A 170 -38.24 -15.43 30.82
N THR A 171 -38.91 -16.52 31.17
CA THR A 171 -39.48 -16.76 32.50
C THR A 171 -38.36 -17.15 33.46
N PRO A 172 -38.27 -16.58 34.68
CA PRO A 172 -37.28 -17.03 35.66
C PRO A 172 -37.61 -18.44 36.16
N SER A 173 -36.68 -19.36 35.97
CA SER A 173 -36.74 -20.73 36.51
C SER A 173 -36.36 -20.74 37.99
N PRO A 174 -37.04 -21.51 38.87
CA PRO A 174 -36.76 -21.54 40.29
C PRO A 174 -35.36 -22.10 40.59
N THR A 175 -34.63 -21.35 41.42
CA THR A 175 -33.28 -21.64 41.93
C THR A 175 -33.21 -23.01 42.60
N PRO A 176 -32.31 -23.92 42.18
CA PRO A 176 -32.01 -25.11 42.95
C PRO A 176 -31.24 -24.75 44.22
N ARG A 177 -31.64 -25.36 45.33
CA ARG A 177 -31.03 -25.20 46.66
C ARG A 177 -29.59 -25.68 46.62
N VAL A 178 -28.64 -24.80 46.95
CA VAL A 178 -27.20 -25.08 47.04
C VAL A 178 -26.98 -26.19 48.08
N ALA A 179 -26.40 -27.32 47.65
CA ALA A 179 -25.82 -28.28 48.58
C ALA A 179 -24.53 -27.66 49.15
N THR A 180 -24.40 -27.67 50.47
CA THR A 180 -23.21 -27.24 51.20
C THR A 180 -21.97 -27.98 50.67
N PRO A 181 -20.98 -27.31 50.06
CA PRO A 181 -19.71 -27.95 49.79
C PRO A 181 -18.96 -28.18 51.11
N THR A 182 -18.56 -29.43 51.33
CA THR A 182 -17.54 -29.84 52.31
C THR A 182 -16.31 -28.94 52.17
N PRO A 183 -15.62 -28.55 53.27
CA PRO A 183 -14.42 -27.72 53.17
C PRO A 183 -13.31 -28.49 52.42
N THR A 184 -13.20 -28.25 51.12
CA THR A 184 -12.00 -28.58 50.35
C THR A 184 -10.92 -27.61 50.82
N LEU A 185 -9.77 -28.15 51.21
CA LEU A 185 -8.60 -27.36 51.56
C LEU A 185 -8.30 -26.40 50.41
N THR A 186 -8.50 -25.11 50.65
CA THR A 186 -8.03 -24.05 49.78
C THR A 186 -6.51 -24.17 49.71
N GLU A 187 -5.99 -24.71 48.61
CA GLU A 187 -4.61 -24.41 48.25
C GLU A 187 -4.57 -22.90 48.06
N THR A 188 -3.88 -22.22 48.97
CA THR A 188 -3.50 -20.82 48.81
C THR A 188 -2.93 -20.69 47.40
N PRO A 189 -3.50 -19.85 46.51
CA PRO A 189 -2.86 -19.59 45.23
C PRO A 189 -1.45 -19.10 45.55
N THR A 190 -0.45 -19.91 45.23
CA THR A 190 0.94 -19.48 45.13
C THR A 190 0.90 -18.17 44.36
N PRO A 191 1.47 -17.06 44.87
CA PRO A 191 1.43 -15.79 44.17
C PRO A 191 1.89 -16.05 42.73
N GLU A 192 0.97 -15.87 41.78
CA GLU A 192 1.33 -15.85 40.37
C GLU A 192 2.46 -14.84 40.25
N ASN A 193 3.61 -15.34 39.80
CA ASN A 193 4.74 -14.52 39.42
C ASN A 193 4.18 -13.34 38.59
N PRO A 194 4.46 -12.08 38.93
CA PRO A 194 3.83 -10.94 38.26
C PRO A 194 4.03 -11.11 36.76
N THR A 195 2.91 -11.21 36.02
CA THR A 195 2.93 -11.14 34.56
C THR A 195 3.69 -9.86 34.24
N GLU A 196 4.84 -9.96 33.56
CA GLU A 196 5.66 -8.80 33.23
C GLU A 196 4.81 -7.79 32.47
N GLN A 197 4.39 -6.72 33.16
CA GLN A 197 3.65 -5.63 32.54
C GLN A 197 4.63 -4.83 31.68
N PRO A 198 4.28 -4.46 30.43
CA PRO A 198 5.15 -3.66 29.60
C PRO A 198 5.51 -2.34 30.33
N PRO A 199 6.80 -1.98 30.43
CA PRO A 199 7.21 -0.73 31.06
C PRO A 199 6.73 0.45 30.21
N THR A 200 6.15 1.49 30.80
CA THR A 200 5.74 2.70 30.07
C THR A 200 6.91 3.29 29.25
N PRO A 201 6.74 3.57 27.95
CA PRO A 201 7.81 4.14 27.12
C PRO A 201 8.21 5.53 27.61
N SER A 202 9.52 5.82 27.64
CA SER A 202 10.04 7.12 28.06
C SER A 202 9.80 8.23 27.03
N ALA A 203 9.67 7.87 25.75
CA ALA A 203 9.36 8.79 24.66
C ALA A 203 8.68 8.02 23.51
N PHE A 204 7.81 8.72 22.77
CA PHE A 204 7.20 8.20 21.55
C PHE A 204 7.99 8.66 20.32
N PRO A 205 8.04 7.85 19.24
CA PRO A 205 8.66 8.27 18.00
C PRO A 205 7.86 9.41 17.34
N SER A 206 8.54 10.29 16.61
CA SER A 206 7.88 11.31 15.79
C SER A 206 7.25 10.67 14.57
N SER A 207 6.00 11.03 14.27
CA SER A 207 5.27 10.59 13.09
C SER A 207 5.92 11.08 11.78
N GLU A 208 6.64 12.21 11.81
CA GLU A 208 7.34 12.75 10.64
C GLU A 208 8.59 11.94 10.26
N THR A 209 9.20 11.27 11.23
CA THR A 209 10.40 10.44 11.03
C THR A 209 10.07 8.99 10.66
N ALA A 210 8.79 8.67 10.50
CA ALA A 210 8.33 7.32 10.20
C ALA A 210 8.85 6.82 8.85
N LEU A 211 9.30 5.57 8.82
CA LEU A 211 9.78 4.92 7.60
C LEU A 211 8.62 4.70 6.64
N ILE A 212 8.72 5.26 5.43
CA ILE A 212 7.66 5.16 4.42
C ILE A 212 7.66 3.76 3.82
N MET A 213 6.50 3.11 3.86
CA MET A 213 6.25 1.76 3.35
C MET A 213 5.09 1.81 2.36
N ASP A 214 5.15 0.97 1.31
CA ASP A 214 3.98 0.72 0.47
C ASP A 214 3.00 -0.17 1.25
N ILE A 215 1.76 0.29 1.39
CA ILE A 215 0.73 -0.42 2.14
C ILE A 215 0.45 -1.83 1.60
N ASN A 216 0.69 -2.08 0.31
CA ASN A 216 0.44 -3.38 -0.32
C ASN A 216 1.55 -4.40 -0.07
N ASN A 217 2.75 -3.92 0.27
CA ASN A 217 3.94 -4.76 0.46
C ASN A 217 4.31 -4.93 1.94
N GLY A 218 3.93 -3.97 2.78
CA GLY A 218 4.32 -3.93 4.19
C GLY A 218 5.79 -3.54 4.37
N THR A 219 6.38 -3.95 5.49
CA THR A 219 7.80 -3.68 5.80
C THR A 219 8.76 -4.66 5.12
N GLY A 220 8.27 -5.81 4.67
CA GLY A 220 9.11 -6.99 4.45
C GLY A 220 9.77 -7.46 5.75
N PRO A 221 10.85 -8.27 5.66
CA PRO A 221 11.53 -8.80 6.82
C PRO A 221 12.10 -7.68 7.72
N LEU A 222 11.73 -7.73 8.98
CA LEU A 222 12.06 -6.74 10.00
C LEU A 222 12.53 -7.48 11.26
N THR A 223 13.68 -7.08 11.79
CA THR A 223 14.14 -7.51 13.12
C THR A 223 13.99 -6.34 14.07
N LEU A 224 13.27 -6.54 15.16
CA LEU A 224 13.14 -5.58 16.26
C LEU A 224 14.05 -6.02 17.40
N PHE A 225 15.13 -5.28 17.62
CA PHE A 225 16.04 -5.54 18.74
C PHE A 225 15.42 -5.09 20.07
N PRO A 226 15.91 -5.61 21.21
CA PRO A 226 15.48 -5.16 22.54
C PRO A 226 15.56 -3.62 22.67
N GLY A 227 14.47 -3.00 23.10
CA GLY A 227 14.36 -1.55 23.26
C GLY A 227 14.06 -0.77 21.97
N ASP A 228 14.01 -1.41 20.80
CA ASP A 228 13.63 -0.75 19.56
C ASP A 228 12.22 -0.19 19.67
N PHE A 229 12.04 1.06 19.23
CA PHE A 229 10.74 1.70 19.04
C PHE A 229 10.73 2.37 17.66
N LYS A 230 10.24 1.65 16.64
CA LYS A 230 10.33 2.08 15.24
C LYS A 230 8.96 2.48 14.70
N ALA A 231 8.88 3.65 14.07
CA ALA A 231 7.68 4.14 13.41
C ALA A 231 7.72 3.90 11.89
N PHE A 232 6.56 3.58 11.33
CA PHE A 232 6.31 3.24 9.94
C PHE A 232 5.10 4.02 9.43
N ARG A 233 5.18 4.50 8.20
CA ARG A 233 4.12 5.21 7.49
C ARG A 233 3.73 4.38 6.27
N PHE A 234 2.62 3.67 6.36
CA PHE A 234 2.07 2.86 5.27
C PHE A 234 1.22 3.77 4.36
N GLN A 235 1.67 3.94 3.12
CA GLN A 235 1.04 4.81 2.14
C GLN A 235 0.57 3.99 0.92
N PRO A 236 -0.65 4.23 0.41
CA PRO A 236 -1.11 3.73 -0.88
C PRO A 236 -0.33 4.36 -2.05
N SER A 237 -0.07 3.57 -3.09
CA SER A 237 0.54 4.08 -4.33
C SER A 237 -0.41 4.96 -5.15
N ASP A 238 -1.71 4.72 -5.04
CA ASP A 238 -2.75 5.45 -5.75
C ASP A 238 -3.26 6.65 -4.94
N SER A 239 -3.74 7.68 -5.64
CA SER A 239 -4.33 8.87 -5.02
C SER A 239 -5.86 8.75 -5.02
N PHE A 240 -6.48 8.90 -3.84
CA PHE A 240 -7.92 8.91 -3.64
C PHE A 240 -8.26 9.65 -2.34
N SER A 241 -9.55 9.90 -2.12
CA SER A 241 -10.06 10.48 -0.88
C SER A 241 -11.11 9.56 -0.27
N LEU A 242 -10.80 9.04 0.92
CA LEU A 242 -11.69 8.22 1.73
C LEU A 242 -12.76 9.09 2.40
N LYS A 243 -14.00 8.65 2.28
CA LYS A 243 -15.14 9.18 3.03
C LYS A 243 -15.38 8.40 4.31
N VAL A 244 -15.28 7.08 4.23
CA VAL A 244 -15.49 6.16 5.36
C VAL A 244 -14.48 5.03 5.30
N VAL A 245 -13.93 4.65 6.45
CA VAL A 245 -13.13 3.44 6.62
C VAL A 245 -13.95 2.43 7.40
N ALA A 246 -14.20 1.26 6.79
CA ALA A 246 -15.07 0.23 7.34
C ALA A 246 -14.31 -0.73 8.27
N THR A 247 -13.11 -1.17 7.86
CA THR A 247 -12.30 -2.13 8.62
C THR A 247 -10.83 -1.75 8.58
N LEU A 248 -10.09 -1.98 9.66
CA LEU A 248 -8.63 -1.93 9.69
C LEU A 248 -8.10 -3.16 10.42
N PHE A 249 -7.15 -3.84 9.79
CA PHE A 249 -6.44 -4.98 10.33
C PHE A 249 -4.95 -4.70 10.33
N PHE A 250 -4.30 -5.08 11.42
CA PHE A 250 -2.86 -5.13 11.56
C PHE A 250 -2.39 -6.58 11.36
N HIS A 251 -1.36 -6.77 10.57
CA HIS A 251 -0.78 -8.07 10.25
C HIS A 251 0.67 -8.13 10.72
N MET A 252 0.99 -9.12 11.54
CA MET A 252 2.36 -9.40 11.97
C MET A 252 2.68 -10.86 11.71
N LEU A 253 3.49 -11.12 10.69
CA LEU A 253 3.74 -12.46 10.19
C LEU A 253 5.07 -13.00 10.73
N ASN A 254 5.02 -14.08 11.50
CA ASN A 254 6.16 -14.96 11.77
C ASN A 254 5.64 -16.33 12.28
N PRO A 255 5.86 -17.43 11.55
CA PRO A 255 5.31 -18.74 11.91
C PRO A 255 6.07 -19.48 13.02
N GLU A 256 7.30 -19.09 13.37
CA GLU A 256 8.22 -19.98 14.14
C GLU A 256 8.58 -19.50 15.56
N GLN A 257 7.98 -18.43 16.09
CA GLN A 257 8.41 -17.86 17.38
C GLN A 257 7.51 -18.24 18.57
N PRO A 258 8.10 -18.66 19.71
CA PRO A 258 7.35 -18.97 20.92
C PRO A 258 6.78 -17.70 21.58
N THR A 259 5.60 -17.86 22.18
CA THR A 259 4.99 -16.89 23.10
C THR A 259 5.66 -16.94 24.48
N PRO A 260 5.78 -15.83 25.23
CA PRO A 260 5.02 -14.58 25.11
C PRO A 260 5.67 -13.53 24.18
N LEU A 261 4.81 -12.81 23.45
CA LEU A 261 5.24 -11.72 22.57
C LEU A 261 5.49 -10.44 23.37
N THR A 262 6.70 -9.91 23.33
CA THR A 262 7.10 -8.67 24.02
C THR A 262 7.02 -7.44 23.11
N ILE A 263 6.05 -7.44 22.19
CA ILE A 263 5.83 -6.34 21.23
C ILE A 263 4.57 -5.58 21.60
N GLU A 264 4.67 -4.25 21.61
CA GLU A 264 3.54 -3.34 21.67
C GLU A 264 3.35 -2.64 20.31
N LEU A 265 2.10 -2.54 19.89
CA LEU A 265 1.70 -1.80 18.71
C LEU A 265 1.17 -0.43 19.14
N TYR A 266 1.64 0.62 18.50
CA TYR A 266 1.09 1.96 18.62
C TYR A 266 0.59 2.41 17.27
N ILE A 267 -0.59 3.03 17.22
CA ILE A 267 -1.14 3.60 15.98
C ILE A 267 -1.42 5.06 16.23
N TRP A 268 -1.02 5.89 15.27
CA TRP A 268 -1.20 7.34 15.33
C TRP A 268 -2.66 7.69 15.06
N ASN A 269 -3.28 8.40 16.00
CA ASN A 269 -4.57 9.03 15.79
C ASN A 269 -4.34 10.37 15.08
N ALA A 270 -4.68 10.42 13.80
CA ALA A 270 -4.51 11.62 12.99
C ALA A 270 -5.48 12.75 13.38
N SER A 271 -6.62 12.41 14.01
CA SER A 271 -7.61 13.39 14.46
C SER A 271 -7.19 14.13 15.73
N GLU A 272 -6.55 13.42 16.66
CA GLU A 272 -6.16 13.97 17.97
C GLU A 272 -4.68 14.32 18.07
N GLY A 273 -3.86 13.81 17.15
CA GLY A 273 -2.41 14.03 17.16
C GLY A 273 -1.70 13.30 18.30
N ASN A 274 -2.15 12.09 18.64
CA ASN A 274 -1.58 11.28 19.72
C ASN A 274 -1.36 9.81 19.27
N TRP A 275 -0.60 9.05 20.06
CA TRP A 275 -0.40 7.62 19.86
C TRP A 275 -1.37 6.82 20.74
N ASN A 276 -2.10 5.88 20.14
CA ASN A 276 -2.90 4.91 20.87
C ASN A 276 -2.20 3.55 20.91
N VAL A 277 -2.23 2.90 22.07
CA VAL A 277 -1.59 1.60 22.30
C VAL A 277 -2.55 0.45 22.04
N PHE A 278 -2.03 -0.59 21.42
CA PHE A 278 -2.71 -1.83 21.10
C PHE A 278 -1.80 -3.01 21.47
N GLY A 279 -2.43 -4.12 21.88
CA GLY A 279 -1.71 -5.39 21.99
C GLY A 279 -1.32 -5.89 20.60
N ALA A 280 -0.09 -6.37 20.43
CA ALA A 280 0.30 -7.10 19.25
C ALA A 280 0.07 -8.60 19.46
N ARG A 281 -0.24 -9.31 18.36
CA ARG A 281 -0.22 -10.78 18.30
C ARG A 281 0.26 -11.19 16.93
N TRP A 282 0.78 -12.41 16.83
CA TRP A 282 1.07 -13.03 15.54
C TRP A 282 -0.22 -13.21 14.72
N GLY A 283 -0.12 -13.01 13.41
CA GLY A 283 -1.24 -13.00 12.48
C GLY A 283 -2.01 -11.68 12.50
N ASP A 284 -3.34 -11.79 12.46
CA ASP A 284 -4.24 -10.67 12.20
C ASP A 284 -4.81 -10.10 13.49
N SER A 285 -4.75 -8.78 13.65
CA SER A 285 -5.35 -8.04 14.76
C SER A 285 -6.32 -7.00 14.23
N SER A 286 -7.58 -7.06 14.62
CA SER A 286 -8.57 -6.06 14.23
C SER A 286 -8.39 -4.79 15.07
N ILE A 287 -8.39 -3.63 14.40
CA ILE A 287 -8.30 -2.33 15.04
C ILE A 287 -9.69 -1.72 15.14
N PRO A 288 -10.22 -1.49 16.36
CA PRO A 288 -11.53 -0.86 16.54
C PRO A 288 -11.48 0.61 16.10
N GLN A 289 -12.62 1.12 15.63
CA GLN A 289 -12.79 2.51 15.21
C GLN A 289 -11.72 2.96 14.19
N PRO A 290 -11.63 2.31 13.03
CA PRO A 290 -10.53 2.51 12.09
C PRO A 290 -10.44 3.93 11.53
N SER A 291 -11.54 4.69 11.52
CA SER A 291 -11.64 6.01 10.89
C SER A 291 -10.75 7.08 11.52
N ILE A 292 -10.29 6.90 12.77
CA ILE A 292 -9.37 7.86 13.43
C ILE A 292 -7.89 7.55 13.16
N PHE A 293 -7.60 6.37 12.62
CA PHE A 293 -6.23 5.85 12.41
C PHE A 293 -5.79 5.84 10.95
N VAL A 294 -6.73 5.96 10.03
CA VAL A 294 -6.47 6.06 8.59
C VAL A 294 -6.87 7.46 8.14
N THR A 295 -5.93 8.17 7.54
CA THR A 295 -6.19 9.50 7.00
C THR A 295 -7.06 9.44 5.74
N ASN A 296 -7.60 10.58 5.29
CA ASN A 296 -8.43 10.62 4.07
C ASN A 296 -7.66 10.20 2.81
N ASP A 297 -6.34 10.41 2.76
CA ASP A 297 -5.45 9.92 1.70
C ASP A 297 -5.00 8.46 1.89
N GLY A 298 -5.60 7.75 2.86
CA GLY A 298 -5.40 6.31 3.05
C GLY A 298 -4.11 5.93 3.77
N VAL A 299 -3.46 6.87 4.45
CA VAL A 299 -2.20 6.66 5.16
C VAL A 299 -2.47 6.14 6.57
N VAL A 300 -1.66 5.16 6.97
CA VAL A 300 -1.63 4.63 8.35
C VAL A 300 -0.24 4.83 8.92
N ILE A 301 -0.13 5.46 10.08
CA ILE A 301 1.14 5.61 10.80
C ILE A 301 1.08 4.73 12.04
N ALA A 302 2.03 3.81 12.16
CA ALA A 302 2.12 2.87 13.26
C ALA A 302 3.55 2.77 13.77
N ALA A 303 3.73 2.46 15.04
CA ALA A 303 5.03 2.19 15.62
C ALA A 303 5.01 0.89 16.41
N LEU A 304 6.09 0.11 16.29
CA LEU A 304 6.28 -1.10 17.07
C LEU A 304 7.38 -0.89 18.08
N ARG A 305 7.13 -1.37 19.30
CA ARG A 305 8.10 -1.36 20.38
C ARG A 305 8.39 -2.76 20.85
N ASN A 306 9.66 -3.14 20.90
CA ASN A 306 10.09 -4.35 21.59
C ASN A 306 10.56 -3.98 23.00
N TRP A 307 9.76 -4.31 24.01
CA TRP A 307 10.10 -4.07 25.42
C TRP A 307 10.78 -5.27 26.08
N GLY A 308 10.88 -6.39 25.37
CA GLY A 308 11.53 -7.61 25.86
C GLY A 308 13.06 -7.54 25.75
N THR A 309 13.69 -8.65 26.16
CA THR A 309 15.14 -8.80 26.21
C THR A 309 15.72 -9.54 25.00
N ASN A 310 14.86 -10.13 24.16
CA ASN A 310 15.26 -10.88 22.96
C ASN A 310 14.87 -10.14 21.67
N PRO A 311 15.68 -10.23 20.61
CA PRO A 311 15.28 -9.77 19.28
C PRO A 311 14.03 -10.52 18.80
N VAL A 312 13.12 -9.81 18.16
CA VAL A 312 11.92 -10.38 17.53
C VAL A 312 12.05 -10.24 16.03
N GLU A 313 12.06 -11.37 15.34
CA GLU A 313 12.03 -11.40 13.89
C GLU A 313 10.58 -11.34 13.41
N ILE A 314 10.32 -10.58 12.35
CA ILE A 314 9.02 -10.43 11.72
C ILE A 314 9.25 -10.61 10.23
N THR A 315 8.62 -11.62 9.63
CA THR A 315 8.72 -11.90 8.20
C THR A 315 8.12 -10.78 7.37
N ASN A 316 6.97 -10.26 7.81
CA ASN A 316 6.36 -9.07 7.25
C ASN A 316 5.40 -8.42 8.25
N LEU A 317 5.31 -7.11 8.19
CA LEU A 317 4.44 -6.28 8.99
C LEU A 317 3.64 -5.36 8.05
N GLY A 318 2.34 -5.20 8.30
CA GLY A 318 1.57 -4.22 7.56
C GLY A 318 0.13 -4.13 8.00
N PHE A 319 -0.66 -3.44 7.19
CA PHE A 319 -2.06 -3.19 7.45
C PHE A 319 -2.91 -3.56 6.25
N THR A 320 -4.17 -3.83 6.51
CA THR A 320 -5.22 -3.91 5.50
C THR A 320 -6.42 -3.11 5.96
N TYR A 321 -7.00 -2.32 5.07
CA TYR A 321 -8.28 -1.68 5.31
C TYR A 321 -9.21 -1.76 4.10
N SER A 322 -10.50 -1.57 4.38
CA SER A 322 -11.53 -1.37 3.38
C SER A 322 -12.30 -0.09 3.69
N GLY A 323 -12.83 0.56 2.66
CA GLY A 323 -13.55 1.81 2.83
C GLY A 323 -14.29 2.25 1.57
N LEU A 324 -14.98 3.37 1.69
CA LEU A 324 -15.71 4.04 0.62
C LEU A 324 -15.02 5.37 0.32
N THR A 325 -14.79 5.67 -0.96
CA THR A 325 -14.30 6.97 -1.40
C THR A 325 -15.40 8.04 -1.39
N GLU A 326 -15.02 9.31 -1.55
CA GLU A 326 -15.99 10.40 -1.71
C GLU A 326 -16.94 10.19 -2.89
N ASP A 327 -16.43 9.57 -3.97
CA ASP A 327 -17.21 9.23 -5.17
C ASP A 327 -18.13 8.01 -4.99
N GLY A 328 -18.10 7.36 -3.82
CA GLY A 328 -18.92 6.20 -3.49
C GLY A 328 -18.39 4.86 -4.02
N ALA A 329 -17.12 4.80 -4.44
CA ALA A 329 -16.48 3.54 -4.82
C ALA A 329 -15.94 2.79 -3.60
N ASP A 330 -16.14 1.48 -3.57
CA ASP A 330 -15.51 0.58 -2.58
C ASP A 330 -14.03 0.40 -2.91
N ILE A 331 -13.18 0.52 -1.89
CA ILE A 331 -11.73 0.31 -2.02
C ILE A 331 -11.22 -0.65 -0.96
N TYR A 332 -10.15 -1.35 -1.33
CA TYR A 332 -9.44 -2.29 -0.47
C TYR A 332 -7.94 -2.11 -0.70
N TYR A 333 -7.21 -1.79 0.37
CA TYR A 333 -5.77 -1.63 0.36
C TYR A 333 -5.14 -2.44 1.48
N GLY A 334 -3.94 -2.94 1.24
CA GLY A 334 -3.21 -3.67 2.27
C GLY A 334 -2.37 -4.81 1.74
N LEU A 335 -1.69 -5.47 2.67
CA LEU A 335 -0.88 -6.65 2.40
C LEU A 335 -1.66 -7.66 1.56
N ASN A 336 -1.13 -7.99 0.38
CA ASN A 336 -1.80 -8.88 -0.57
C ASN A 336 -2.11 -10.23 0.10
N ARG A 337 -3.37 -10.69 0.01
CA ARG A 337 -3.83 -11.95 0.62
C ARG A 337 -3.09 -13.18 0.10
N GLU A 338 -2.50 -13.15 -1.08
CA GLU A 338 -1.65 -14.26 -1.56
C GLU A 338 -0.41 -14.45 -0.68
N ILE A 339 0.22 -13.36 -0.21
CA ILE A 339 1.35 -13.41 0.73
C ILE A 339 0.91 -14.00 2.08
N ILE A 340 -0.32 -13.69 2.51
CA ILE A 340 -0.91 -14.21 3.74
C ILE A 340 -1.19 -15.72 3.63
N ARG A 341 -1.72 -16.20 2.49
CA ARG A 341 -2.03 -17.62 2.26
C ARG A 341 -0.79 -18.49 2.06
N HIS A 342 0.23 -18.02 1.33
CA HIS A 342 1.47 -18.77 1.13
C HIS A 342 2.25 -19.01 2.44
N SER A 343 2.04 -18.18 3.45
CA SER A 343 2.64 -18.38 4.78
C SER A 343 1.93 -19.46 5.62
N THR A 344 0.73 -19.91 5.22
CA THR A 344 -0.03 -20.96 5.92
C THR A 344 0.01 -22.31 5.19
N GLU A 345 0.18 -22.33 3.86
CA GLU A 345 0.06 -23.56 3.07
C GLU A 345 1.32 -24.44 3.06
N GLN A 346 2.45 -23.97 3.60
CA GLN A 346 3.69 -24.74 3.63
C GLN A 346 3.81 -25.75 4.79
N ALA A 347 2.77 -25.92 5.62
CA ALA A 347 2.74 -26.83 6.77
C ALA A 347 1.67 -27.94 6.68
N ALA A 348 1.37 -28.45 5.48
CA ALA A 348 0.69 -29.73 5.35
C ALA A 348 1.74 -30.86 5.29
N THR A 349 2.09 -31.36 6.48
CA THR A 349 2.90 -32.57 6.70
C THR A 349 2.43 -33.71 5.80
N GLN A 350 3.29 -34.16 4.89
CA GLN A 350 3.10 -35.44 4.20
C GLN A 350 3.10 -36.56 5.26
N THR A 351 1.96 -37.23 5.39
CA THR A 351 1.84 -38.46 6.17
C THR A 351 2.69 -39.54 5.50
N PRO A 352 3.64 -40.19 6.20
CA PRO A 352 4.35 -41.32 5.63
C PRO A 352 3.38 -42.50 5.52
N ILE A 353 3.16 -42.97 4.29
CA ILE A 353 2.49 -44.23 4.02
C ILE A 353 3.48 -45.32 4.45
N PHE A 354 3.14 -46.06 5.50
CA PHE A 354 3.77 -47.35 5.80
C PHE A 354 3.11 -48.39 4.91
N GLU A 355 3.86 -49.00 3.99
CA GLU A 355 3.49 -50.24 3.32
C GLU A 355 3.88 -51.42 4.24
N ASP A 356 2.91 -52.30 4.50
CA ASP A 356 3.06 -53.59 5.21
C ASP A 356 3.72 -54.66 4.32
#